data_AF-A0AA45TV86-F1
#
_entry.id   AF-A0AA45TV86-F1
#
_cell.length_a   1.000
_cell.length_b   1.000
_cell.length_c   1.000
_cell.angle_alpha   90.00
_cell.angle_beta   90.00
_cell.angle_gamma   90.00
#
_symmetry.space_group_name_H-M   'P 1'
#
loop_
_entity.id
_entity.type
_entity.pdbx_description
1 polymer ?
#
loop_
_entity_poly.entity_id
_entity_poly.type
_entity_poly.pdbx_seq_one_letter_code
_entity_poly.pdbx_strand_id
1 'polypeptide(L)'
;MSTPYIGQIIMFGGDFAPKGWLLCDGTLLSIAQNQALFAILGTTYGGNGTTTFALPDLRGRFPMQPGQGPGLTPHSLGESSGQQSVTLISPQMPAHTHPLMASMQEGNTESPQ
;
A
#
# COMPACT_ATOMS: atom_id res chain seq x y z
N MET A 1 6.66 24.84 -10.54
CA MET A 1 6.07 23.55 -10.09
C MET A 1 4.75 23.35 -10.81
N SER A 2 4.47 22.14 -11.29
CA SER A 2 3.20 21.82 -11.98
C SER A 2 2.03 21.86 -11.00
N THR A 3 0.92 22.44 -11.41
CA THR A 3 -0.35 22.42 -10.67
C THR A 3 -0.80 20.96 -10.48
N PRO A 4 -1.16 20.51 -9.26
CA PRO A 4 -1.62 19.14 -9.04
C PRO A 4 -2.97 18.88 -9.71
N TYR A 5 -3.23 17.62 -10.08
CA TYR A 5 -4.53 17.19 -10.60
C TYR A 5 -5.49 16.88 -9.46
N ILE A 6 -6.79 17.16 -9.66
CA ILE A 6 -7.83 16.70 -8.73
C ILE A 6 -7.85 15.17 -8.75
N GLY A 7 -7.92 14.54 -7.57
CA GLY A 7 -7.85 13.08 -7.43
C GLY A 7 -6.43 12.50 -7.42
N GLN A 8 -5.39 13.34 -7.53
CA GLN A 8 -4.02 12.89 -7.35
C GLN A 8 -3.80 12.43 -5.89
N ILE A 9 -3.08 11.32 -5.74
CA ILE A 9 -2.60 10.83 -4.44
C ILE A 9 -1.09 11.09 -4.38
N ILE A 10 -0.62 11.60 -3.24
CA ILE A 10 0.80 11.83 -2.97
C ILE A 10 1.16 11.30 -1.60
N MET A 11 2.42 10.89 -1.44
CA MET A 11 2.99 10.67 -0.11
C MET A 11 3.37 12.03 0.49
N PHE A 12 2.97 12.24 1.74
CA PHE A 12 3.23 13.48 2.47
C PHE A 12 3.85 13.14 3.83
N GLY A 13 4.90 13.88 4.22
CA GLY A 13 5.66 13.61 5.44
C GLY A 13 5.09 14.25 6.71
N GLY A 14 4.01 15.03 6.61
CA GLY A 14 3.32 15.63 7.76
C GLY A 14 2.11 14.82 8.22
N ASP A 15 1.55 15.20 9.37
CA ASP A 15 0.42 14.56 10.06
C ASP A 15 -0.94 15.23 9.78
N PHE A 16 -0.98 16.21 8.89
CA PHE A 16 -2.20 16.92 8.48
C PHE A 16 -2.31 16.96 6.94
N ALA A 17 -3.50 17.24 6.42
CA ALA A 17 -3.68 17.51 5.00
C ALA A 17 -3.29 18.96 4.67
N PRO A 18 -2.33 19.22 3.75
CA PRO A 18 -2.03 20.56 3.29
C PRO A 18 -3.26 21.25 2.68
N LYS A 19 -3.25 22.58 2.57
CA LYS A 19 -4.36 23.33 1.95
C LYS A 19 -4.65 22.80 0.54
N GLY A 20 -5.91 22.47 0.28
CA GLY A 20 -6.37 21.90 -1.00
C GLY A 20 -6.23 20.39 -1.11
N TRP A 21 -5.77 19.72 -0.06
CA TRP A 21 -5.65 18.27 0.02
C TRP A 21 -6.54 17.72 1.15
N LEU A 22 -6.78 16.42 1.10
CA LEU A 22 -7.49 15.66 2.14
C LEU A 22 -6.69 14.39 2.43
N LEU A 23 -6.82 13.86 3.65
CA LEU A 23 -6.22 12.59 4.01
C LEU A 23 -6.96 11.43 3.31
N CYS A 24 -6.23 10.40 2.91
CA CYS A 24 -6.82 9.15 2.43
C CYS A 24 -7.16 8.24 3.63
N ASP A 25 -8.21 8.60 4.37
CA ASP A 25 -8.64 7.93 5.61
C ASP A 25 -10.06 7.34 5.57
N GLY A 26 -10.66 7.27 4.37
CA GLY A 26 -12.02 6.75 4.20
C GLY A 26 -13.15 7.74 4.52
N THR A 27 -12.85 9.01 4.81
CA THR A 27 -13.87 10.02 5.16
C THR A 27 -14.94 10.18 4.08
N LEU A 28 -16.20 10.31 4.52
CA LEU A 28 -17.33 10.68 3.66
C LEU A 28 -17.38 12.19 3.41
N LEU A 29 -17.50 12.57 2.14
CA LEU A 29 -17.59 13.95 1.70
C LEU A 29 -18.92 14.23 1.02
N SER A 30 -19.39 15.48 1.12
CA SER A 30 -20.55 15.94 0.37
C SER A 30 -20.23 16.03 -1.13
N ILE A 31 -21.07 15.41 -1.96
CA ILE A 31 -20.99 15.52 -3.42
C ILE A 31 -21.21 16.96 -3.87
N ALA A 32 -22.17 17.68 -3.25
CA ALA A 32 -22.51 19.05 -3.62
C ALA A 32 -21.32 20.02 -3.49
N GLN A 33 -20.43 19.77 -2.52
CA GLN A 33 -19.25 20.60 -2.27
C GLN A 33 -18.01 20.13 -3.05
N ASN A 34 -17.99 18.89 -3.56
CA ASN A 34 -16.81 18.26 -4.15
C ASN A 34 -17.13 17.57 -5.48
N GLN A 35 -17.94 18.22 -6.33
CA GLN A 35 -18.45 17.64 -7.58
C GLN A 35 -17.34 17.13 -8.52
N ALA A 36 -16.24 17.90 -8.66
CA ALA A 36 -15.12 17.51 -9.51
C ALA A 36 -14.38 16.26 -8.98
N LEU A 37 -14.22 16.14 -7.66
CA LEU A 37 -13.59 14.97 -7.07
C LEU A 37 -14.51 13.74 -7.14
N PHE A 38 -15.82 13.94 -6.93
CA PHE A 38 -16.82 12.88 -7.10
C PHE A 38 -16.88 12.37 -8.54
N ALA A 39 -16.74 13.24 -9.54
CA ALA A 39 -16.70 12.82 -10.95
C ALA A 39 -15.53 11.85 -11.26
N ILE A 40 -14.47 11.88 -10.43
CA ILE A 40 -13.30 10.99 -10.57
C ILE A 40 -13.47 9.73 -9.74
N LEU A 41 -13.82 9.86 -8.45
CA LEU A 41 -13.84 8.73 -7.52
C LEU A 41 -15.17 7.95 -7.55
N GLY A 42 -16.26 8.60 -7.97
CA GLY A 42 -17.61 8.04 -7.87
C GLY A 42 -17.91 7.52 -6.47
N THR A 43 -18.47 6.32 -6.40
CA THR A 43 -18.72 5.58 -5.15
C THR A 43 -17.73 4.45 -4.92
N THR A 44 -16.60 4.42 -5.64
CA THR A 44 -15.62 3.32 -5.59
C THR A 44 -15.16 3.00 -4.17
N TYR A 45 -15.01 4.01 -3.32
CA TYR A 45 -14.55 3.85 -1.94
C TYR A 45 -15.69 3.90 -0.90
N GLY A 46 -16.95 4.01 -1.34
CA GLY A 46 -18.14 4.08 -0.48
C GLY A 46 -18.95 5.37 -0.62
N GLY A 47 -19.87 5.57 0.33
CA GLY A 47 -20.91 6.60 0.30
C GLY A 47 -22.17 6.15 -0.44
N ASN A 48 -23.17 7.02 -0.50
CA ASN A 48 -24.48 6.69 -1.08
C ASN A 48 -24.64 7.10 -2.55
N GLY A 49 -23.67 7.81 -3.13
CA GLY A 49 -23.68 8.23 -4.53
C GLY A 49 -24.70 9.30 -4.89
N THR A 50 -25.47 9.80 -3.91
CA THR A 50 -26.50 10.83 -4.11
C THR A 50 -26.17 12.11 -3.36
N THR A 51 -25.80 11.99 -2.08
CA THR A 51 -25.38 13.12 -1.25
C THR A 51 -23.92 13.02 -0.81
N THR A 52 -23.38 11.80 -0.74
CA THR A 52 -22.04 11.52 -0.23
C THR A 52 -21.26 10.50 -1.05
N PHE A 53 -19.95 10.63 -1.01
CA PHE A 53 -18.98 9.65 -1.50
C PHE A 53 -17.81 9.57 -0.51
N ALA A 54 -17.04 8.48 -0.54
CA ALA A 54 -15.89 8.31 0.34
C ALA A 54 -14.56 8.56 -0.39
N LEU A 55 -13.57 9.01 0.39
CA LEU A 55 -12.15 8.98 0.00
C LEU A 55 -11.59 7.55 0.10
N PRO A 56 -10.45 7.25 -0.55
CA PRO A 56 -9.71 6.02 -0.25
C PRO A 56 -9.30 5.97 1.23
N ASP A 57 -9.21 4.77 1.80
CA ASP A 57 -8.58 4.54 3.10
C ASP A 57 -7.24 3.82 2.91
N LEU A 58 -6.14 4.56 3.06
CA LEU A 58 -4.78 4.06 2.88
C LEU A 58 -4.05 3.87 4.21
N ARG A 59 -4.74 3.96 5.35
CA ARG A 59 -4.11 3.73 6.65
C ARG A 59 -3.66 2.27 6.76
N GLY A 60 -2.36 2.06 6.93
CA GLY A 60 -1.75 0.72 6.96
C GLY A 60 -1.75 -0.01 5.62
N ARG A 61 -1.96 0.70 4.49
CA ARG A 61 -2.03 0.12 3.14
C ARG A 61 -1.15 0.90 2.17
N PHE A 62 -0.68 0.23 1.13
CA PHE A 62 -0.03 0.87 -0.01
C PHE A 62 -0.94 0.81 -1.25
N PRO A 63 -1.09 1.92 -2.00
CA PRO A 63 -1.85 1.91 -3.23
C PRO A 63 -1.12 1.12 -4.31
N MET A 64 -1.88 0.38 -5.12
CA MET A 64 -1.39 -0.40 -6.26
C MET A 64 -2.28 -0.15 -7.47
N GLN A 65 -1.70 -0.26 -8.67
CA GLN A 65 -2.46 -0.18 -9.91
C GLN A 65 -3.48 -1.33 -9.99
N PRO A 66 -4.77 -1.05 -10.28
CA PRO A 66 -5.75 -2.10 -10.51
C PRO A 66 -5.50 -2.83 -11.83
N GLY A 67 -6.04 -4.04 -11.93
CA GLY A 67 -6.03 -4.86 -13.13
C GLY A 67 -5.34 -6.21 -12.92
N GLN A 68 -5.01 -6.86 -14.04
CA GLN A 68 -4.36 -8.16 -14.07
C GLN A 68 -3.08 -8.07 -14.89
N GLY A 69 -1.95 -7.90 -14.20
CA GLY A 69 -0.65 -8.03 -14.85
C GLY A 69 -0.38 -9.48 -15.28
N PRO A 70 0.44 -9.73 -16.32
CA PRO A 70 0.78 -11.10 -16.74
C PRO A 70 1.35 -11.93 -15.58
N GLY A 71 0.70 -13.04 -15.25
CA GLY A 71 1.10 -13.93 -14.16
C GLY A 71 0.79 -13.41 -12.74
N LEU A 72 0.07 -12.31 -12.61
CA LEU A 72 -0.34 -11.75 -11.32
C LEU A 72 -1.81 -12.03 -11.00
N THR A 73 -2.14 -11.98 -9.71
CA THR A 73 -3.53 -12.01 -9.23
C THR A 73 -4.28 -10.76 -9.73
N PRO A 74 -5.50 -10.91 -10.26
CA PRO A 74 -6.32 -9.76 -10.64
C PRO A 74 -6.76 -8.97 -9.40
N HIS A 75 -6.68 -7.65 -9.47
CA HIS A 75 -7.19 -6.75 -8.43
C HIS A 75 -8.12 -5.70 -9.01
N SER A 76 -9.25 -5.47 -8.34
CA SER A 76 -10.21 -4.43 -8.72
C SER A 76 -9.84 -3.09 -8.11
N LEU A 77 -10.20 -1.98 -8.79
CA LEU A 77 -10.02 -0.65 -8.21
C LEU A 77 -10.89 -0.49 -6.95
N GLY A 78 -10.30 0.04 -5.87
CA GLY A 78 -10.98 0.18 -4.58
C GLY A 78 -10.98 -1.09 -3.72
N GLU A 79 -10.44 -2.20 -4.23
CA GLU A 79 -10.31 -3.44 -3.46
C GLU A 79 -9.36 -3.26 -2.27
N SER A 80 -9.79 -3.75 -1.10
CA SER A 80 -8.97 -3.82 0.09
C SER A 80 -8.32 -5.20 0.20
N SER A 81 -7.05 -5.31 -0.18
CA SER A 81 -6.26 -6.56 -0.09
C SER A 81 -5.00 -6.40 0.76
N GLY A 82 -4.25 -7.50 0.94
CA GLY A 82 -3.01 -7.54 1.71
C GLY A 82 -3.18 -7.86 3.20
N GLN A 83 -2.04 -7.95 3.90
CA GLN A 83 -1.95 -8.20 5.34
C GLN A 83 -0.90 -7.25 5.93
N GLN A 84 -1.24 -6.56 7.02
CA GLN A 84 -0.31 -5.63 7.68
C GLN A 84 0.78 -6.35 8.47
N SER A 85 0.51 -7.58 8.92
CA SER A 85 1.46 -8.44 9.63
C SER A 85 1.30 -9.87 9.14
N VAL A 86 2.42 -10.54 8.85
CA VAL A 86 2.47 -11.94 8.40
C VAL A 86 3.58 -12.65 9.17
N THR A 87 3.24 -13.73 9.89
CA THR A 87 4.23 -14.65 10.44
C THR A 87 4.67 -15.60 9.34
N LEU A 88 5.95 -15.55 8.96
CA LEU A 88 6.49 -16.41 7.89
C LEU A 88 6.57 -17.87 8.35
N ILE A 89 6.07 -18.78 7.51
CA ILE A 89 6.28 -20.23 7.63
C ILE A 89 7.32 -20.71 6.63
N SER A 90 7.98 -21.86 6.91
CA SER A 90 9.04 -22.39 6.03
C SER A 90 8.66 -22.47 4.54
N PRO A 91 7.44 -22.89 4.15
CA PRO A 91 7.02 -22.88 2.75
C PRO A 91 6.93 -21.51 2.06
N GLN A 92 6.91 -20.41 2.83
CA GLN A 92 6.88 -19.03 2.30
C GLN A 92 8.28 -18.45 2.08
N MET A 93 9.34 -19.19 2.43
CA MET A 93 10.72 -18.80 2.16
C MET A 93 11.26 -19.60 0.98
N PRO A 94 11.99 -18.97 0.04
CA PRO A 94 12.71 -19.71 -0.98
C PRO A 94 13.64 -20.76 -0.36
N ALA A 95 13.72 -21.92 -1.00
CA ALA A 95 14.66 -22.95 -0.61
C ALA A 95 16.09 -22.38 -0.66
N HIS A 96 16.81 -22.49 0.44
CA HIS A 96 18.18 -22.01 0.57
C HIS A 96 18.99 -22.98 1.43
N THR A 97 20.31 -22.95 1.29
CA THR A 97 21.23 -23.82 2.03
C THR A 97 22.25 -22.99 2.79
N HIS A 98 22.68 -23.52 3.93
CA HIS A 98 23.77 -22.97 4.74
C HIS A 98 24.92 -23.99 4.72
N PRO A 99 25.92 -23.83 3.83
CA PRO A 99 27.05 -24.73 3.84
C PRO A 99 27.83 -24.52 5.14
N LEU A 100 28.09 -25.61 5.86
CA LEU A 100 29.03 -25.58 6.98
C LEU A 100 30.42 -25.33 6.44
N MET A 101 30.97 -24.16 6.73
CA MET A 101 32.36 -23.83 6.47
C MET A 101 33.18 -24.34 7.66
N ALA A 102 33.57 -25.61 7.60
CA ALA A 102 34.41 -26.24 8.62
C ALA A 102 35.77 -26.61 8.02
N SER A 103 36.83 -26.41 8.80
CA SER A 103 38.17 -26.90 8.46
C SER A 103 38.37 -28.29 9.05
N MET A 104 38.95 -29.21 8.28
CA MET A 104 39.47 -30.49 8.81
C MET A 104 40.89 -30.36 9.37
N GLN A 105 41.47 -29.15 9.32
CA GLN A 105 42.80 -28.88 9.85
C GLN A 105 42.73 -28.77 11.38
N GLU A 106 43.67 -29.41 12.09
CA GLU A 106 43.76 -29.29 13.54
C GLU A 106 43.92 -27.82 13.94
N GLY A 107 43.09 -27.36 14.89
CA GLY A 107 43.19 -26.01 15.43
C GLY A 107 44.52 -25.84 16.15
N ASN A 108 45.38 -24.96 15.64
CA ASN A 108 46.71 -24.69 16.19
C ASN A 108 46.81 -23.28 16.82
N THR A 109 45.67 -22.62 17.04
CA THR A 109 45.57 -21.31 17.69
C THR A 109 44.44 -21.30 18.72
N GLU A 110 44.66 -20.62 19.85
CA GLU A 110 43.70 -20.52 20.98
C GLU A 110 42.47 -19.65 20.68
N SER A 111 42.34 -19.13 19.45
CA SER A 111 41.22 -18.27 19.05
C SER A 111 40.76 -18.61 17.63
N PRO A 112 39.45 -18.80 17.40
CA PRO A 112 38.92 -19.09 16.07
C PRO A 112 39.12 -17.87 15.15
N GLN A 113 39.54 -18.11 13.90
CA GLN A 113 39.44 -17.13 12.80
C GLN A 113 38.06 -17.15 12.17
#